data_AF-A0A7S4PQ97-F1
#
_entry.id   AF-A0A7S4PQ97-F1
#
_cell.length_a   1.000
_cell.length_b   1.000
_cell.length_c   1.000
_cell.angle_alpha   90.00
_cell.angle_beta   90.00
_cell.angle_gamma   90.00
#
_symmetry.space_group_name_H-M   'P 1'
#
loop_
_entity.id
_entity.type
_entity.pdbx_description
1 polymer ?
#
loop_
_entity_poly.entity_id
_entity_poly.type
_entity_poly.pdbx_seq_one_letter_code
_entity_poly.pdbx_strand_id
1 'polypeptide(L)'
;LDWTCTATTLDFFQWMRMENIYAVLFQREVTLSYRRKLGRAFGFAQPWQIKLYTGVLYFAGLALVIWGPLLVSVVSSKYASPKTVPIIGVSMEISLATSMGDVFSLSSLSAFEQVPVLVSDDCPSGPFYDVTSWLPPEPQDSAVQSLQAECVMKDSFAKIFMSSESDVWLPTPKRKKQLMDALASNGTAISLLVQLVYTRNTSGITQSSGQGTQFQTSVMQEHRSTSLTDAETDQLEDILLKGAGSLVLSNVFSPFVKLLSDAASPLRYGETKWLQGVNLSLSRSSEGGSSFQWWSICCDSSSSYCRQSEQDEPSCGSIWFLTASEPASGGVFSKFGLSLITIYTIFVLYIGRVVRAANSGDVVYTIYTELRDTSKLWTLSNDVYTARNHGDLMLEEELYSMLIDIFRSPETLMQLSSDDNSDVNAER
;
A
#
# COMPACT_ATOMS: atom_id res chain seq x y z
N LEU A 1 27.77 -31.31 11.00
CA LEU A 1 27.63 -31.52 12.45
C LEU A 1 28.03 -32.94 12.82
N ASP A 2 27.58 -33.95 12.08
CA ASP A 2 28.01 -35.34 12.34
C ASP A 2 29.54 -35.55 12.18
N TRP A 3 30.11 -35.07 11.06
CA TRP A 3 31.57 -35.07 10.84
C TRP A 3 32.36 -34.39 11.97
N THR A 4 31.86 -33.28 12.53
CA THR A 4 32.58 -32.56 13.60
C THR A 4 32.60 -33.30 14.93
N CYS A 5 31.67 -34.22 15.15
CA CYS A 5 31.50 -34.93 16.41
C CYS A 5 32.00 -36.39 16.35
N THR A 6 32.41 -36.85 15.18
CA THR A 6 32.83 -38.23 14.94
C THR A 6 34.34 -38.29 14.72
N ALA A 7 35.03 -39.23 15.36
CA ALA A 7 36.43 -39.50 15.06
C ALA A 7 36.50 -40.25 13.72
N THR A 8 37.09 -39.63 12.71
CA THR A 8 37.21 -40.16 11.34
C THR A 8 38.54 -39.70 10.73
N THR A 9 39.10 -40.48 9.81
CA THR A 9 40.27 -40.09 9.00
C THR A 9 39.92 -39.25 7.78
N LEU A 10 38.63 -39.16 7.42
CA LEU A 10 38.20 -38.47 6.22
C LEU A 10 38.14 -36.95 6.40
N ASP A 11 38.68 -36.23 5.42
CA ASP A 11 38.48 -34.78 5.28
C ASP A 11 36.99 -34.46 5.11
N PHE A 12 36.59 -33.23 5.47
CA PHE A 12 35.19 -32.80 5.33
C PHE A 12 34.60 -33.03 3.92
N PHE A 13 35.37 -32.76 2.86
CA PHE A 13 34.89 -32.99 1.49
C PHE A 13 34.82 -34.48 1.11
N GLN A 14 35.72 -35.31 1.66
CA GLN A 14 35.69 -36.75 1.49
C GLN A 14 34.48 -37.36 2.21
N TRP A 15 34.20 -36.88 3.42
CA TRP A 15 32.98 -37.20 4.17
C TRP A 15 31.72 -36.87 3.38
N MET A 16 31.59 -35.64 2.87
CA MET A 16 30.44 -35.24 2.06
C MET A 16 30.29 -36.08 0.78
N ARG A 17 31.40 -36.51 0.18
CA ARG A 17 31.37 -37.40 -1.00
C ARG A 17 30.89 -38.81 -0.63
N MET A 18 31.36 -39.35 0.49
CA MET A 18 30.92 -40.66 0.98
C MET A 18 29.41 -40.65 1.29
N GLU A 19 28.92 -39.64 2.01
CA GLU A 19 27.49 -39.47 2.30
C GLU A 19 26.64 -39.37 1.02
N ASN A 20 27.13 -38.66 0.00
CA ASN A 20 26.43 -38.57 -1.28
C ASN A 20 26.40 -39.91 -2.02
N ILE A 21 27.50 -40.67 -2.01
CA ILE A 21 27.57 -42.03 -2.59
C ILE A 21 26.57 -42.95 -1.88
N TYR A 22 26.57 -42.93 -0.55
CA TYR A 22 25.64 -43.72 0.25
C TYR A 22 24.18 -43.36 -0.04
N ALA A 23 23.84 -42.07 -0.11
CA ALA A 23 22.49 -41.63 -0.42
C ALA A 23 22.01 -42.10 -1.81
N VAL A 24 22.88 -42.01 -2.83
CA VAL A 24 22.58 -42.48 -4.18
C VAL A 24 22.36 -44.00 -4.21
N LEU A 25 23.26 -44.76 -3.56
CA LEU A 25 23.13 -46.22 -3.47
C LEU A 25 21.86 -46.63 -2.71
N PHE A 26 21.54 -45.95 -1.61
CA PHE A 26 20.32 -46.19 -0.84
C PHE A 26 19.06 -45.96 -1.66
N GLN A 27 18.97 -44.80 -2.33
CA GLN A 27 17.82 -44.46 -3.16
C GLN A 27 17.65 -45.48 -4.29
N ARG A 28 18.76 -45.96 -4.86
CA ARG A 28 18.72 -47.00 -5.88
C ARG A 28 18.25 -48.33 -5.32
N GLU A 29 18.78 -48.79 -4.19
CA GLU A 29 18.38 -50.06 -3.58
C GLU A 29 16.90 -50.06 -3.18
N VAL A 30 16.37 -48.95 -2.66
CA VAL A 30 14.94 -48.77 -2.38
C VAL A 30 14.12 -48.86 -3.67
N THR A 31 14.59 -48.21 -4.74
CA THR A 31 13.93 -48.25 -6.06
C THR A 31 13.91 -49.66 -6.65
N LEU A 32 15.03 -50.38 -6.58
CA LEU A 32 15.14 -51.77 -7.02
C LEU A 32 14.23 -52.67 -6.17
N SER A 33 14.26 -52.54 -4.85
CA SER A 33 13.40 -53.27 -3.92
C SER A 33 11.91 -53.03 -4.20
N TYR A 34 11.53 -51.78 -4.49
CA TYR A 34 10.17 -51.44 -4.91
C TYR A 34 9.79 -52.10 -6.24
N ARG A 35 10.67 -52.06 -7.25
CA ARG A 35 10.46 -52.72 -8.55
C ARG A 35 10.37 -54.25 -8.42
N ARG A 36 11.21 -54.86 -7.57
CA ARG A 36 11.17 -56.31 -7.25
C ARG A 36 9.83 -56.69 -6.62
N LYS A 37 9.36 -55.93 -5.62
CA LYS A 37 8.04 -56.15 -4.96
C LYS A 37 6.86 -55.99 -5.89
N LEU A 38 6.94 -55.07 -6.85
CA LEU A 38 5.91 -54.90 -7.88
C LEU A 38 5.84 -56.07 -8.88
N GLY A 39 6.90 -56.89 -8.99
CA GLY A 39 6.94 -58.07 -9.87
C GLY A 39 6.70 -57.76 -11.35
N ARG A 40 6.91 -56.51 -11.79
CA ARG A 40 6.54 -56.06 -13.14
C ARG A 40 7.53 -56.59 -14.17
N ALA A 41 7.06 -57.41 -15.10
CA ALA A 41 7.89 -57.90 -16.19
C ALA A 41 8.31 -56.78 -17.15
N PHE A 42 9.46 -56.98 -17.80
CA PHE A 42 9.99 -56.05 -18.79
C PHE A 42 9.02 -55.89 -19.97
N GLY A 43 8.81 -54.66 -20.44
CA GLY A 43 7.93 -54.35 -21.58
C GLY A 43 6.46 -54.09 -21.24
N PHE A 44 6.01 -54.30 -20.00
CA PHE A 44 4.62 -53.98 -19.63
C PHE A 44 4.35 -52.47 -19.56
N ALA A 45 3.15 -52.05 -19.98
CA ALA A 45 2.71 -50.66 -19.89
C ALA A 45 2.67 -50.17 -18.43
N GLN A 46 2.98 -48.89 -18.22
CA GLN A 46 2.83 -48.27 -16.90
C GLN A 46 1.33 -48.14 -16.53
N PRO A 47 0.91 -48.54 -15.32
CA PRO A 47 -0.48 -48.46 -14.90
C PRO A 47 -0.94 -46.99 -14.85
N TRP A 48 -2.20 -46.77 -15.21
CA TRP A 48 -2.75 -45.43 -15.36
C TRP A 48 -2.76 -44.63 -14.04
N GLN A 49 -2.94 -45.30 -12.90
CA GLN A 49 -2.93 -44.69 -11.57
C GLN A 49 -1.59 -44.04 -11.22
N ILE A 50 -0.48 -44.71 -11.57
CA ILE A 50 0.86 -44.17 -11.35
C ILE A 50 1.06 -42.94 -12.23
N LYS A 51 0.63 -42.99 -13.51
CA LYS A 51 0.71 -41.83 -14.41
C LYS A 51 -0.12 -40.64 -13.90
N LEU A 52 -1.31 -40.91 -13.35
CA LEU A 52 -2.17 -39.89 -12.76
C LEU A 52 -1.46 -39.25 -11.56
N TYR A 53 -1.02 -40.07 -10.60
CA TYR A 53 -0.39 -39.56 -9.38
C TYR A 53 0.93 -38.84 -9.65
N THR A 54 1.79 -39.35 -10.54
CA THR A 54 3.06 -38.68 -10.83
C THR A 54 2.83 -37.46 -11.71
N GLY A 55 2.27 -37.62 -12.91
CA GLY A 55 2.15 -36.53 -13.88
C GLY A 55 1.20 -35.41 -13.43
N VAL A 56 -0.03 -35.76 -12.99
CA VAL A 56 -1.05 -34.76 -12.67
C VAL A 56 -0.73 -34.04 -11.38
N LEU A 57 -0.18 -34.72 -10.37
CA LEU A 57 0.19 -34.07 -9.11
C LEU A 57 1.35 -33.08 -9.30
N TYR A 58 2.39 -33.45 -10.06
CA TYR A 58 3.49 -32.52 -10.38
C TYR A 58 2.98 -31.28 -11.12
N PHE A 59 2.10 -31.47 -12.11
CA PHE A 59 1.52 -30.36 -12.86
C PHE A 59 0.63 -29.47 -11.98
N ALA A 60 -0.26 -30.07 -11.17
CA ALA A 60 -1.14 -29.35 -10.27
C ALA A 60 -0.36 -28.57 -9.20
N GLY A 61 0.70 -29.16 -8.65
CA GLY A 61 1.59 -28.47 -7.71
C GLY A 61 2.27 -27.25 -8.34
N LEU A 62 2.78 -27.38 -9.57
CA LEU A 62 3.38 -26.27 -10.30
C LEU A 62 2.35 -25.17 -10.61
N ALA A 63 1.13 -25.55 -11.03
CA ALA A 63 0.04 -24.60 -11.26
C ALA A 63 -0.34 -23.85 -9.98
N LEU A 64 -0.42 -24.53 -8.84
CA LEU A 64 -0.71 -23.91 -7.54
C LEU A 64 0.40 -22.95 -7.13
N VAL A 65 1.67 -23.32 -7.32
CA VAL A 65 2.81 -22.44 -6.98
C VAL A 65 2.81 -21.17 -7.84
N ILE A 66 2.46 -21.26 -9.13
CA ILE A 66 2.42 -20.10 -10.03
C ILE A 66 1.15 -19.27 -9.79
N TRP A 67 -0.03 -19.88 -9.71
CA TRP A 67 -1.31 -19.16 -9.63
C TRP A 67 -1.75 -18.83 -8.21
N GLY A 68 -1.36 -19.62 -7.21
CA GLY A 68 -1.75 -19.44 -5.81
C GLY A 68 -1.48 -18.04 -5.26
N PRO A 69 -0.26 -17.49 -5.40
CA PRO A 69 0.03 -16.12 -4.98
C PRO A 69 -0.83 -15.06 -5.69
N LEU A 70 -1.18 -15.29 -6.95
CA LEU A 70 -2.04 -14.39 -7.73
C LEU A 70 -3.50 -14.46 -7.28
N LEU A 71 -4.00 -15.65 -6.93
CA LEU A 71 -5.34 -15.81 -6.38
C LEU A 71 -5.48 -15.15 -5.00
N VAL A 72 -4.48 -15.30 -4.14
CA VAL A 72 -4.48 -14.67 -2.82
C VAL A 72 -4.46 -13.14 -2.93
N SER A 73 -3.68 -12.56 -3.85
CA SER A 73 -3.63 -11.09 -4.01
C SER A 73 -4.96 -10.51 -4.52
N VAL A 74 -5.66 -11.21 -5.42
CA VAL A 74 -6.99 -10.81 -5.91
C VAL A 74 -8.05 -10.89 -4.82
N VAL A 75 -7.97 -11.90 -3.95
CA VAL A 75 -8.89 -12.04 -2.82
C VAL A 75 -8.62 -10.94 -1.79
N SER A 76 -7.36 -10.70 -1.43
CA SER A 76 -6.98 -9.68 -0.46
C SER A 76 -7.37 -8.27 -0.88
N SER A 77 -7.32 -7.93 -2.17
CA SER A 77 -7.75 -6.59 -2.64
C SER A 77 -9.27 -6.40 -2.60
N LYS A 78 -10.07 -7.46 -2.75
CA LYS A 78 -11.53 -7.39 -2.68
C LYS A 78 -12.07 -7.28 -1.25
N TYR A 79 -11.38 -7.89 -0.28
CA TYR A 79 -11.81 -7.89 1.13
C TYR A 79 -11.06 -6.88 1.99
N ALA A 80 -10.07 -6.16 1.45
CA ALA A 80 -9.51 -5.00 2.13
C ALA A 80 -10.56 -3.88 2.12
N SER A 81 -11.22 -3.67 3.25
CA SER A 81 -12.04 -2.46 3.44
C SER A 81 -11.16 -1.25 3.15
N PRO A 82 -11.61 -0.30 2.30
CA PRO A 82 -10.87 0.92 2.04
C PRO A 82 -10.65 1.63 3.37
N LYS A 83 -9.40 1.66 3.84
CA LYS A 83 -9.04 2.44 5.01
C LYS A 83 -8.91 3.89 4.54
N THR A 84 -10.00 4.63 4.64
CA THR A 84 -9.98 6.06 4.37
C THR A 84 -9.14 6.76 5.43
N VAL A 85 -8.49 7.85 5.02
CA VAL A 85 -7.64 8.64 5.92
C VAL A 85 -8.52 9.70 6.56
N PRO A 86 -8.83 9.62 7.86
CA PRO A 86 -9.67 10.62 8.49
C PRO A 86 -8.98 11.97 8.48
N ILE A 87 -9.77 13.01 8.21
CA ILE A 87 -9.34 14.40 8.32
C ILE A 87 -9.35 14.77 9.81
N ILE A 88 -8.22 15.29 10.30
CA ILE A 88 -8.06 15.70 11.70
C ILE A 88 -8.51 17.14 11.90
N GLY A 89 -8.25 17.99 10.90
CA GLY A 89 -8.61 19.39 10.96
C GLY A 89 -8.49 20.09 9.62
N VAL A 90 -9.21 21.20 9.52
CA VAL A 90 -9.18 22.11 8.37
C VAL A 90 -8.96 23.51 8.91
N SER A 91 -8.02 24.24 8.33
CA SER A 91 -7.84 25.65 8.60
C SER A 91 -8.00 26.47 7.32
N MET A 92 -8.70 27.59 7.44
CA MET A 92 -8.92 28.54 6.37
C MET A 92 -8.31 29.88 6.76
N GLU A 93 -7.48 30.43 5.89
CA GLU A 93 -6.94 31.76 6.03
C GLU A 93 -7.46 32.63 4.87
N ILE A 94 -8.00 33.80 5.21
CA ILE A 94 -8.38 34.83 4.24
C ILE A 94 -7.39 35.97 4.37
N SER A 95 -6.79 36.35 3.24
CA SER A 95 -5.84 37.46 3.17
C SER A 95 -6.12 38.34 1.95
N LEU A 96 -5.60 39.56 1.95
CA LEU A 96 -5.63 40.47 0.82
C LEU A 96 -4.22 40.55 0.22
N ALA A 97 -4.10 40.31 -1.07
CA ALA A 97 -2.86 40.48 -1.82
C ALA A 97 -3.00 41.71 -2.74
N THR A 98 -2.05 42.64 -2.63
CA THR A 98 -1.98 43.80 -3.54
C THR A 98 -1.16 43.45 -4.78
N SER A 99 -1.39 44.17 -5.88
CA SER A 99 -0.58 44.06 -7.10
C SER A 99 0.91 44.36 -6.89
N MET A 100 1.28 45.01 -5.78
CA MET A 100 2.67 45.27 -5.40
C MET A 100 3.34 44.11 -4.63
N GLY A 101 2.61 43.02 -4.38
CA GLY A 101 3.12 41.80 -3.74
C GLY A 101 2.98 41.78 -2.22
N ASP A 102 2.34 42.80 -1.62
CA ASP A 102 2.06 42.80 -0.18
C ASP A 102 0.83 41.94 0.14
N VAL A 103 0.96 41.05 1.12
CA VAL A 103 -0.14 40.20 1.60
C VAL A 103 -0.54 40.60 3.02
N PHE A 104 -1.83 40.75 3.28
CA PHE A 104 -2.40 41.15 4.57
C PHE A 104 -3.39 40.09 5.05
N SER A 105 -3.03 39.35 6.11
CA SER A 105 -3.94 38.38 6.73
C SER A 105 -5.09 39.10 7.43
N LEU A 106 -6.33 38.74 7.06
CA LEU A 106 -7.55 39.28 7.64
C LEU A 106 -8.06 38.35 8.74
N SER A 107 -8.19 37.07 8.44
CA SER A 107 -8.83 36.11 9.34
C SER A 107 -8.23 34.73 9.21
N SER A 108 -8.09 34.07 10.35
CA SER A 108 -7.80 32.65 10.46
C SER A 108 -8.99 31.97 11.12
N LEU A 109 -9.45 30.87 10.50
CA LEU A 109 -10.45 29.98 11.07
C LEU A 109 -9.87 28.58 11.10
N SER A 110 -10.18 27.84 12.16
CA SER A 110 -9.80 26.45 12.25
C SER A 110 -10.95 25.63 12.80
N ALA A 111 -11.12 24.45 12.20
CA ALA A 111 -12.00 23.40 12.69
C ALA A 111 -11.13 22.20 13.03
N PHE A 112 -10.98 21.93 14.34
CA PHE A 112 -10.28 20.76 14.88
C PHE A 112 -11.30 19.86 15.59
N GLU A 113 -11.13 18.55 15.51
CA GLU A 113 -12.01 17.55 16.15
C GLU A 113 -13.50 17.72 15.82
N GLN A 114 -13.87 17.53 14.55
CA GLN A 114 -15.28 17.34 14.20
C GLN A 114 -15.61 15.88 13.97
N VAL A 115 -16.77 15.47 14.50
CA VAL A 115 -17.36 14.15 14.31
C VAL A 115 -17.50 13.92 12.82
N PRO A 116 -16.81 12.92 12.21
CA PRO A 116 -17.12 12.55 10.84
C PRO A 116 -18.61 12.22 10.80
N VAL A 117 -19.38 12.91 9.96
CA VAL A 117 -20.75 12.50 9.69
C VAL A 117 -20.63 11.14 9.00
N LEU A 118 -20.75 10.08 9.79
CA LEU A 118 -20.71 8.71 9.33
C LEU A 118 -21.91 8.54 8.40
N VAL A 119 -21.64 8.55 7.10
CA VAL A 119 -22.61 8.20 6.07
C VAL A 119 -23.01 6.75 6.33
N SER A 120 -24.23 6.54 6.84
CA SER A 120 -24.77 5.22 7.17
C SER A 120 -24.92 4.35 5.90
N ASP A 121 -25.08 3.04 6.11
CA ASP A 121 -24.84 1.90 5.22
C ASP A 121 -25.45 1.86 3.80
N ASP A 122 -26.20 2.86 3.36
CA ASP A 122 -26.69 3.01 1.99
C ASP A 122 -26.46 4.47 1.58
N CYS A 123 -26.18 4.79 0.31
CA CYS A 123 -26.28 6.19 -0.16
C CYS A 123 -27.75 6.62 0.04
N PRO A 124 -28.10 7.37 1.09
CA PRO A 124 -29.39 7.12 1.67
C PRO A 124 -30.35 8.17 1.14
N SER A 125 -31.30 7.72 0.33
CA SER A 125 -32.36 8.50 -0.35
C SER A 125 -33.46 8.98 0.61
N GLY A 126 -33.08 9.28 1.85
CA GLY A 126 -34.00 9.65 2.93
C GLY A 126 -33.72 11.05 3.47
N PRO A 127 -34.74 11.70 4.05
CA PRO A 127 -34.82 13.16 4.14
C PRO A 127 -33.84 13.83 5.14
N PHE A 128 -33.07 13.06 5.91
CA PHE A 128 -32.17 13.60 6.96
C PHE A 128 -30.66 13.33 6.72
N TYR A 129 -30.32 12.54 5.69
CA TYR A 129 -28.95 12.04 5.46
C TYR A 129 -28.60 11.94 3.97
N ASP A 130 -29.41 12.54 3.11
CA ASP A 130 -29.22 12.49 1.67
C ASP A 130 -28.00 13.30 1.27
N VAL A 131 -26.85 12.62 1.11
CA VAL A 131 -25.62 13.23 0.59
C VAL A 131 -25.91 13.89 -0.77
N THR A 132 -26.86 13.38 -1.55
CA THR A 132 -27.26 14.00 -2.83
C THR A 132 -27.91 15.37 -2.66
N SER A 133 -28.46 15.68 -1.47
CA SER A 133 -28.94 17.03 -1.15
C SER A 133 -27.80 18.04 -0.94
N TRP A 134 -26.60 17.56 -0.60
CA TRP A 134 -25.39 18.39 -0.48
C TRP A 134 -24.63 18.48 -1.79
N LEU A 135 -24.81 17.54 -2.71
CA LEU A 135 -24.23 17.61 -4.04
C LEU A 135 -24.90 18.71 -4.88
N PRO A 136 -24.20 19.21 -5.92
CA PRO A 136 -24.77 20.20 -6.81
C PRO A 136 -26.09 19.72 -7.43
N PRO A 137 -27.07 20.62 -7.63
CA PRO A 137 -28.41 20.28 -8.08
C PRO A 137 -28.48 19.81 -9.54
N GLU A 138 -27.34 19.75 -10.25
CA GLU A 138 -27.24 19.38 -11.67
C GLU A 138 -26.62 17.97 -11.81
N PRO A 139 -27.42 16.89 -11.71
CA PRO A 139 -26.92 15.51 -11.68
C PRO A 139 -26.31 15.02 -13.02
N GLN A 140 -26.45 15.80 -14.09
CA GLN A 140 -25.91 15.46 -15.40
C GLN A 140 -24.45 15.91 -15.59
N ASP A 141 -23.93 16.77 -14.71
CA ASP A 141 -22.53 17.19 -14.80
C ASP A 141 -21.59 16.04 -14.41
N SER A 142 -20.53 15.85 -15.21
CA SER A 142 -19.54 14.78 -15.01
C SER A 142 -18.86 14.81 -13.65
N ALA A 143 -18.69 16.01 -13.07
CA ALA A 143 -18.14 16.23 -11.73
C ALA A 143 -19.05 15.69 -10.62
N VAL A 144 -20.37 15.82 -10.79
CA VAL A 144 -21.36 15.29 -9.84
C VAL A 144 -21.41 13.77 -9.93
N GLN A 145 -21.36 13.22 -11.14
CA GLN A 145 -21.32 11.76 -11.35
C GLN A 145 -20.05 11.12 -10.78
N SER A 146 -18.88 11.78 -10.90
CA SER A 146 -17.65 11.29 -10.26
C SER A 146 -17.73 11.31 -8.74
N LEU A 147 -18.31 12.36 -8.16
CA LEU A 147 -18.54 12.44 -6.70
C LEU A 147 -19.53 11.37 -6.22
N GLN A 148 -20.64 11.17 -6.94
CA GLN A 148 -21.65 10.14 -6.62
C GLN A 148 -21.10 8.72 -6.72
N ALA A 149 -20.29 8.43 -7.75
CA ALA A 149 -19.64 7.12 -7.89
C ALA A 149 -18.68 6.84 -6.72
N GLU A 150 -18.08 7.88 -6.16
CA GLU A 150 -17.16 7.78 -5.03
C GLU A 150 -17.89 7.67 -3.67
N CYS A 151 -19.15 8.15 -3.57
CA CYS A 151 -19.98 8.01 -2.36
C CYS A 151 -20.26 6.54 -1.98
N VAL A 152 -20.07 5.59 -2.91
CA VAL A 152 -20.19 4.15 -2.67
C VAL A 152 -19.10 3.65 -1.70
N MET A 153 -18.00 4.38 -1.54
CA MET A 153 -16.90 4.03 -0.64
C MET A 153 -17.17 4.60 0.76
N LYS A 154 -17.68 3.75 1.66
CA LYS A 154 -17.91 4.05 3.09
C LYS A 154 -16.73 4.81 3.70
N ASP A 155 -17.02 5.86 4.47
CA ASP A 155 -16.05 6.74 5.16
C ASP A 155 -15.19 7.66 4.27
N SER A 156 -15.53 7.83 2.99
CA SER A 156 -14.77 8.73 2.09
C SER A 156 -15.25 10.19 2.15
N PHE A 157 -16.49 10.43 2.58
CA PHE A 157 -17.07 11.78 2.61
C PHE A 157 -17.10 12.35 4.01
N ALA A 158 -16.67 13.61 4.15
CA ALA A 158 -16.83 14.37 5.37
C ALA A 158 -17.35 15.77 5.05
N LYS A 159 -18.46 16.15 5.69
CA LYS A 159 -18.96 17.52 5.73
C LYS A 159 -18.38 18.22 6.95
N ILE A 160 -17.68 19.32 6.73
CA ILE A 160 -16.95 20.06 7.76
C ILE A 160 -17.61 21.42 7.88
N PHE A 161 -18.00 21.80 9.09
CA PHE A 161 -18.54 23.12 9.38
C PHE A 161 -17.46 23.98 10.01
N MET A 162 -17.37 25.24 9.60
CA MET A 162 -16.50 26.20 10.25
C MET A 162 -17.30 27.17 11.09
N SER A 163 -16.65 27.64 12.16
CA SER A 163 -17.10 28.80 12.92
C SER A 163 -17.38 29.98 11.97
N SER A 164 -18.40 30.76 12.27
CA SER A 164 -18.65 32.04 11.61
C SER A 164 -17.77 33.17 12.13
N GLU A 165 -17.11 33.00 13.27
CA GLU A 165 -16.22 34.00 13.86
C GLU A 165 -14.76 33.57 13.76
N SER A 166 -13.90 34.49 13.33
CA SER A 166 -12.46 34.27 13.25
C SER A 166 -11.76 34.50 14.60
N ASP A 167 -10.51 34.07 14.66
CA ASP A 167 -9.60 34.53 15.70
C ASP A 167 -9.49 36.08 15.72
N VAL A 168 -9.05 36.63 16.86
CA VAL A 168 -8.91 38.08 17.05
C VAL A 168 -7.93 38.67 16.03
N TRP A 169 -8.39 39.68 15.28
CA TRP A 169 -7.60 40.36 14.27
C TRP A 169 -6.65 41.38 14.91
N LEU A 170 -5.35 41.06 14.91
CA LEU A 170 -4.30 41.86 15.55
C LEU A 170 -3.25 42.34 14.54
N PRO A 171 -3.59 43.26 13.62
CA PRO A 171 -2.61 43.83 12.70
C PRO A 171 -1.64 44.76 13.45
N THR A 172 -0.35 44.71 13.11
CA THR A 172 0.60 45.70 13.63
C THR A 172 0.21 47.10 13.15
N PRO A 173 0.38 48.17 13.96
CA PRO A 173 -0.06 49.52 13.58
C PRO A 173 0.53 50.00 12.24
N LYS A 174 1.80 49.64 11.98
CA LYS A 174 2.47 49.91 10.71
C LYS A 174 1.78 49.20 9.54
N ARG A 175 1.47 47.91 9.69
CA ARG A 175 0.84 47.10 8.64
C ARG A 175 -0.61 47.49 8.40
N LYS A 176 -1.33 47.89 9.45
CA LYS A 176 -2.68 48.47 9.32
C LYS A 176 -2.64 49.77 8.53
N LYS A 177 -1.68 50.66 8.81
CA LYS A 177 -1.51 51.90 8.03
C LYS A 177 -1.19 51.61 6.56
N GLN A 178 -0.28 50.68 6.30
CA GLN A 178 0.05 50.25 4.93
C GLN A 178 -1.16 49.68 4.18
N LEU A 179 -2.00 48.89 4.85
CA LEU A 179 -3.23 48.36 4.25
C LEU A 179 -4.21 49.51 3.90
N MET A 180 -4.38 50.48 4.80
CA MET A 180 -5.22 51.64 4.53
C MET A 180 -4.66 52.52 3.40
N ASP A 181 -3.35 52.74 3.38
CA ASP A 181 -2.68 53.50 2.31
C ASP A 181 -2.80 52.77 0.95
N ALA A 182 -2.81 51.43 0.95
CA ALA A 182 -3.04 50.64 -0.25
C ALA A 182 -4.49 50.74 -0.74
N LEU A 183 -5.48 50.61 0.16
CA LEU A 183 -6.90 50.74 -0.17
C LEU A 183 -7.26 52.11 -0.73
N ALA A 184 -6.71 53.18 -0.14
CA ALA A 184 -6.96 54.56 -0.59
C ALA A 184 -6.28 54.92 -1.94
N SER A 185 -5.40 54.05 -2.45
CA SER A 185 -4.67 54.30 -3.69
C SER A 185 -5.44 53.77 -4.90
N ASN A 186 -6.01 54.66 -5.70
CA ASN A 186 -6.83 54.36 -6.90
C ASN A 186 -6.13 53.54 -8.01
N GLY A 187 -4.88 53.10 -7.82
CA GLY A 187 -4.09 52.38 -8.82
C GLY A 187 -3.59 51.00 -8.36
N THR A 188 -3.89 50.57 -7.12
CA THR A 188 -3.51 49.22 -6.66
C THR A 188 -4.69 48.28 -6.80
N ALA A 189 -4.55 47.28 -7.68
CA ALA A 189 -5.52 46.20 -7.73
C ALA A 189 -5.34 45.31 -6.49
N ILE A 190 -6.41 45.13 -5.73
CA ILE A 190 -6.42 44.28 -4.53
C ILE A 190 -7.15 42.98 -4.90
N SER A 191 -6.57 41.86 -4.49
CA SER A 191 -7.15 40.54 -4.66
C SER A 191 -7.33 39.88 -3.30
N LEU A 192 -8.48 39.24 -3.10
CA LEU A 192 -8.71 38.39 -1.95
C LEU A 192 -8.06 37.03 -2.22
N LEU A 193 -7.19 36.56 -1.33
CA LEU A 193 -6.58 35.25 -1.35
C LEU A 193 -7.19 34.39 -0.24
N VAL A 194 -7.81 33.28 -0.61
CA VAL A 194 -8.29 32.24 0.31
C VAL A 194 -7.33 31.05 0.26
N GLN A 195 -6.81 30.69 1.41
CA GLN A 195 -5.95 29.52 1.60
C GLN A 195 -6.65 28.49 2.49
N LEU A 196 -6.86 27.29 1.99
CA LEU A 196 -7.42 26.16 2.75
C LEU A 196 -6.33 25.12 2.98
N VAL A 197 -6.20 24.68 4.22
CA VAL A 197 -5.22 23.70 4.65
C VAL A 197 -5.92 22.52 5.30
N TYR A 198 -5.78 21.35 4.68
CA TYR A 198 -6.37 20.09 5.14
C TYR A 198 -5.31 19.25 5.84
N THR A 199 -5.58 18.86 7.08
CA THR A 199 -4.67 18.09 7.93
C THR A 199 -5.23 16.68 8.13
N ARG A 200 -4.49 15.64 7.72
CA ARG A 200 -4.94 14.24 7.81
C ARG A 200 -3.98 13.36 8.60
N ASN A 201 -4.51 12.33 9.26
CA ASN A 201 -3.71 11.37 10.02
C ASN A 201 -3.35 10.15 9.16
N THR A 202 -2.12 10.09 8.66
CA THR A 202 -1.66 8.95 7.85
C THR A 202 -1.03 7.82 8.68
N SER A 203 -1.00 7.93 10.02
CA SER A 203 -0.39 6.92 10.91
C SER A 203 -1.03 5.52 10.81
N GLY A 204 -2.24 5.41 10.28
CA GLY A 204 -2.89 4.13 10.01
C GLY A 204 -2.42 3.41 8.74
N ILE A 205 -1.59 4.06 7.91
CA ILE A 205 -1.17 3.60 6.57
C ILE A 205 0.21 2.91 6.63
N THR A 206 1.00 3.20 7.66
CA THR A 206 2.26 2.52 7.93
C THR A 206 2.07 1.48 9.02
N GLN A 207 1.48 0.33 8.69
CA GLN A 207 1.78 -0.89 9.44
C GLN A 207 3.24 -1.28 9.19
N SER A 208 4.18 -0.56 9.83
CA SER A 208 5.52 -1.05 10.07
C SER A 208 5.58 -1.55 11.51
N SER A 209 5.75 -2.87 11.62
CA SER A 209 6.38 -3.50 12.76
C SER A 209 7.62 -2.73 13.21
N GLY A 210 7.67 -2.38 14.50
CA GLY A 210 8.89 -1.98 15.19
C GLY A 210 9.34 -0.53 14.97
N GLN A 211 9.54 0.18 16.08
CA GLN A 211 10.08 1.55 16.23
C GLN A 211 9.13 2.71 15.91
N GLY A 212 8.58 3.28 17.00
CA GLY A 212 8.08 4.66 17.08
C GLY A 212 6.94 5.01 16.14
N THR A 213 5.73 5.14 16.68
CA THR A 213 4.60 5.83 16.03
C THR A 213 4.98 7.28 15.70
N GLN A 214 5.66 7.50 14.57
CA GLN A 214 5.72 8.81 13.95
C GLN A 214 4.34 9.05 13.32
N PHE A 215 3.58 9.96 13.92
CA PHE A 215 2.40 10.53 13.29
C PHE A 215 2.86 11.29 12.05
N GLN A 216 2.69 10.70 10.87
CA GLN A 216 2.82 11.45 9.64
C GLN A 216 1.51 12.21 9.41
N THR A 217 1.64 13.52 9.25
CA THR A 217 0.53 14.42 8.97
C THR A 217 0.71 14.91 7.54
N SER A 218 -0.18 14.54 6.64
CA SER A 218 -0.19 15.12 5.30
C SER A 218 -0.94 16.46 5.35
N VAL A 219 -0.29 17.53 4.92
CA VAL A 219 -0.87 18.87 4.83
C VAL A 219 -1.12 19.15 3.35
N MET A 220 -2.38 19.29 2.94
CA MET A 220 -2.74 19.71 1.57
C MET A 220 -3.16 21.16 1.59
N GLN A 221 -2.67 21.95 0.64
CA GLN A 221 -2.97 23.39 0.57
C GLN A 221 -3.66 23.74 -0.75
N GLU A 222 -4.69 24.57 -0.65
CA GLU A 222 -5.39 25.16 -1.79
C GLU A 222 -5.28 26.68 -1.71
N HIS A 223 -5.05 27.33 -2.85
CA HIS A 223 -5.04 28.78 -2.98
C HIS A 223 -6.03 29.21 -4.07
N ARG A 224 -6.82 30.24 -3.81
CA ARG A 224 -7.66 30.91 -4.82
C ARG A 224 -7.62 32.42 -4.60
N SER A 225 -7.49 33.16 -5.70
CA SER A 225 -7.53 34.61 -5.69
C SER A 225 -8.71 35.15 -6.49
N THR A 226 -9.43 36.13 -5.94
CA THR A 226 -10.48 36.90 -6.63
C THR A 226 -10.13 38.38 -6.56
N SER A 227 -10.01 39.05 -7.72
CA SER A 227 -9.79 40.51 -7.77
C SER A 227 -11.03 41.22 -7.24
N LEU A 228 -10.85 42.16 -6.29
CA LEU A 228 -11.94 43.01 -5.83
C LEU A 228 -12.20 44.11 -6.86
N THR A 229 -13.47 44.47 -7.01
CA THR A 229 -13.91 45.65 -7.77
C THR A 229 -13.72 46.93 -6.96
N ASP A 230 -13.64 48.07 -7.66
CA ASP A 230 -13.46 49.38 -6.99
C ASP A 230 -14.54 49.67 -5.94
N ALA A 231 -15.78 49.22 -6.18
CA ALA A 231 -16.88 49.37 -5.21
C ALA A 231 -16.69 48.48 -3.96
N GLU A 232 -16.14 47.28 -4.12
CA GLU A 232 -15.86 46.35 -3.01
C GLU A 232 -14.64 46.83 -2.20
N THR A 233 -13.65 47.44 -2.84
CA THR A 233 -12.51 48.05 -2.14
C THR A 233 -12.93 49.27 -1.33
N ASP A 234 -13.83 50.10 -1.87
CA ASP A 234 -14.39 51.26 -1.14
C ASP A 234 -15.20 50.80 0.08
N GLN A 235 -16.00 49.74 -0.06
CA GLN A 235 -16.74 49.14 1.06
C GLN A 235 -15.81 48.57 2.13
N LEU A 236 -14.72 47.92 1.73
CA LEU A 236 -13.73 47.38 2.66
C LEU A 236 -13.00 48.50 3.42
N GLU A 237 -12.66 49.60 2.74
CA GLU A 237 -12.10 50.79 3.38
C GLU A 237 -13.07 51.36 4.42
N ASP A 238 -14.35 51.50 4.06
CA ASP A 238 -15.40 51.99 4.95
C ASP A 238 -15.58 51.10 6.19
N ILE A 239 -15.52 49.77 6.04
CA ILE A 239 -15.59 48.81 7.14
C ILE A 239 -14.41 49.00 8.10
N LEU A 240 -13.20 49.19 7.58
CA LEU A 240 -12.00 49.37 8.40
C LEU A 240 -12.00 50.72 9.15
N LEU A 241 -12.52 51.78 8.54
CA LEU A 241 -12.58 53.12 9.10
C LEU A 241 -13.73 53.29 10.10
N LYS A 242 -14.96 52.96 9.69
CA LYS A 242 -16.18 53.23 10.45
C LYS A 242 -16.52 52.09 11.42
N GLY A 243 -16.01 50.87 11.17
CA GLY A 243 -16.30 49.69 11.99
C GLY A 243 -17.75 49.21 11.88
N ALA A 244 -18.46 49.63 10.83
CA ALA A 244 -19.83 49.25 10.54
C ALA A 244 -19.98 49.03 9.04
N GLY A 245 -20.42 47.83 8.65
CA GLY A 245 -20.59 47.43 7.25
C GLY A 245 -20.33 45.94 7.06
N SER A 246 -20.78 45.42 5.92
CA SER A 246 -20.63 44.02 5.53
C SER A 246 -20.26 43.97 4.05
N LEU A 247 -19.18 43.27 3.72
CA LEU A 247 -18.68 43.11 2.36
C LEU A 247 -19.11 41.74 1.83
N VAL A 248 -19.97 41.73 0.82
CA VAL A 248 -20.43 40.49 0.17
C VAL A 248 -19.61 40.23 -1.07
N LEU A 249 -18.86 39.14 -1.06
CA LEU A 249 -18.05 38.67 -2.18
C LEU A 249 -18.69 37.42 -2.77
N SER A 250 -18.98 37.47 -4.05
CA SER A 250 -19.50 36.31 -4.78
C SER A 250 -18.35 35.44 -5.32
N ASN A 251 -18.60 34.14 -5.46
CA ASN A 251 -17.70 33.21 -6.16
C ASN A 251 -16.28 33.05 -5.56
N VAL A 252 -16.19 32.98 -4.23
CA VAL A 252 -14.91 33.02 -3.50
C VAL A 252 -14.17 31.67 -3.53
N PHE A 253 -14.85 30.56 -3.22
CA PHE A 253 -14.25 29.22 -3.22
C PHE A 253 -15.28 28.13 -3.58
N SER A 254 -14.80 26.93 -3.92
CA SER A 254 -15.67 25.76 -4.13
C SER A 254 -15.81 24.97 -2.82
N PRO A 255 -17.03 24.61 -2.39
CA PRO A 255 -17.24 23.78 -1.22
C PRO A 255 -16.90 22.29 -1.48
N PHE A 256 -16.70 21.87 -2.74
CA PHE A 256 -16.49 20.47 -3.11
C PHE A 256 -15.04 20.17 -3.43
N VAL A 257 -14.40 19.38 -2.56
CA VAL A 257 -12.95 19.15 -2.62
C VAL A 257 -12.64 17.67 -2.53
N LYS A 258 -11.78 17.17 -3.42
CA LYS A 258 -11.26 15.80 -3.38
C LYS A 258 -9.82 15.77 -2.88
N LEU A 259 -9.60 14.98 -1.84
CA LEU A 259 -8.32 14.80 -1.17
C LEU A 259 -7.67 13.50 -1.67
N LEU A 260 -6.67 13.63 -2.55
CA LEU A 260 -5.93 12.48 -3.09
C LEU A 260 -4.97 11.92 -2.02
N SER A 261 -4.65 10.63 -2.11
CA SER A 261 -3.76 9.98 -1.13
C SER A 261 -2.30 10.46 -1.23
N ASP A 262 -1.83 10.85 -2.41
CA ASP A 262 -0.39 11.11 -2.70
C ASP A 262 -0.13 12.48 -3.37
N ALA A 263 -1.14 13.36 -3.43
CA ALA A 263 -0.99 14.69 -4.04
C ALA A 263 -0.74 15.78 -3.00
N ALA A 264 -0.02 16.83 -3.40
CA ALA A 264 0.23 18.02 -2.55
C ALA A 264 -0.94 19.02 -2.54
N SER A 265 -1.72 19.07 -3.62
CA SER A 265 -2.90 19.93 -3.75
C SER A 265 -4.17 19.11 -3.96
N PRO A 266 -5.31 19.52 -3.39
CA PRO A 266 -6.57 18.83 -3.59
C PRO A 266 -7.15 19.11 -4.98
N LEU A 267 -7.99 18.20 -5.48
CA LEU A 267 -8.73 18.39 -6.72
C LEU A 267 -10.04 19.10 -6.40
N ARG A 268 -10.36 20.15 -7.16
CA ARG A 268 -11.57 20.95 -6.98
C ARG A 268 -12.63 20.50 -7.98
N TYR A 269 -13.87 20.38 -7.51
CA TYR A 269 -15.01 20.23 -8.42
C TYR A 269 -15.73 21.57 -8.56
N GLY A 270 -16.19 21.89 -9.77
CA GLY A 270 -16.92 23.14 -10.03
C GLY A 270 -16.04 24.39 -9.95
N GLU A 271 -14.93 24.45 -10.68
CA GLU A 271 -14.05 25.63 -10.67
C GLU A 271 -14.74 26.93 -11.13
N THR A 272 -15.78 26.79 -11.97
CA THR A 272 -16.58 27.88 -12.55
C THR A 272 -18.06 27.85 -12.18
N LYS A 273 -18.52 26.77 -11.54
CA LYS A 273 -19.93 26.53 -11.16
C LYS A 273 -19.97 26.15 -9.68
N TRP A 274 -21.03 26.56 -8.97
CA TRP A 274 -21.28 26.16 -7.57
C TRP A 274 -20.27 26.72 -6.56
N LEU A 275 -19.79 27.93 -6.84
CA LEU A 275 -18.89 28.64 -5.95
C LEU A 275 -19.69 29.32 -4.83
N GLN A 276 -19.16 29.25 -3.62
CA GLN A 276 -19.75 29.85 -2.44
C GLN A 276 -19.34 31.33 -2.35
N GLY A 277 -20.34 32.18 -2.08
CA GLY A 277 -20.12 33.58 -1.72
C GLY A 277 -19.92 33.72 -0.21
N VAL A 278 -19.15 34.73 0.18
CA VAL A 278 -18.81 35.02 1.58
C VAL A 278 -19.20 36.45 1.89
N ASN A 279 -19.84 36.66 3.03
CA ASN A 279 -20.09 37.96 3.62
C ASN A 279 -19.13 38.19 4.78
N LEU A 280 -18.28 39.21 4.67
CA LEU A 280 -17.29 39.61 5.65
C LEU A 280 -17.78 40.84 6.40
N SER A 281 -17.91 40.76 7.71
CA SER A 281 -18.14 41.93 8.58
C SER A 281 -17.12 42.00 9.70
N LEU A 282 -16.78 43.21 10.11
CA LEU A 282 -15.82 43.46 11.18
C LEU A 282 -16.56 43.71 12.50
N SER A 283 -16.42 42.77 13.43
CA SER A 283 -16.96 42.89 14.79
C SER A 283 -15.97 43.60 15.70
N ARG A 284 -16.49 44.42 16.62
CA ARG A 284 -15.68 45.15 17.61
C ARG A 284 -16.32 45.05 18.98
N SER A 285 -15.51 44.70 19.99
CA SER A 285 -15.89 44.78 21.39
C SER A 285 -14.89 45.64 22.16
N SER A 286 -15.40 46.44 23.09
CA SER A 286 -14.58 47.23 24.01
C SER A 286 -14.84 46.78 25.43
N GLU A 287 -13.91 46.02 26.00
CA GLU A 287 -13.94 45.61 27.41
C GLU A 287 -12.70 46.14 28.11
N GLY A 288 -12.88 46.74 29.29
CA GLY A 288 -11.76 47.13 30.17
C GLY A 288 -10.78 48.16 29.60
N GLY A 289 -11.17 48.94 28.58
CA GLY A 289 -10.28 49.91 27.90
C GLY A 289 -9.45 49.32 26.76
N SER A 290 -9.52 48.00 26.53
CA SER A 290 -9.00 47.32 25.34
C SER A 290 -10.07 47.17 24.26
N SER A 291 -9.77 47.57 23.02
CA SER A 291 -10.63 47.32 21.87
C SER A 291 -10.19 46.05 21.14
N PHE A 292 -11.04 45.01 21.12
CA PHE A 292 -10.84 43.81 20.32
C PHE A 292 -11.60 43.93 19.00
N GLN A 293 -11.00 43.43 17.92
CA GLN A 293 -11.60 43.38 16.58
C GLN A 293 -11.43 41.97 16.04
N TRP A 294 -12.45 41.41 15.42
CA TRP A 294 -12.40 40.11 14.73
C TRP A 294 -13.30 40.15 13.50
N TRP A 295 -13.04 39.27 12.53
CA TRP A 295 -13.89 39.15 11.35
C TRP A 295 -14.95 38.09 11.60
N SER A 296 -16.20 38.43 11.30
CA SER A 296 -17.27 37.45 11.16
C SER A 296 -17.44 37.15 9.68
N ILE A 297 -17.40 35.87 9.35
CA ILE A 297 -17.34 35.34 8.01
C ILE A 297 -18.57 34.46 7.84
N CYS A 298 -19.54 35.02 7.12
CA CYS A 298 -20.83 34.41 6.91
C CYS A 298 -20.94 33.85 5.50
N CYS A 299 -21.71 32.79 5.38
CA CYS A 299 -22.17 32.30 4.11
C CYS A 299 -23.12 33.34 3.45
N ASP A 300 -22.90 33.71 2.19
CA ASP A 300 -23.82 34.62 1.49
C ASP A 300 -25.17 33.95 1.19
N SER A 301 -26.23 34.49 1.77
CA SER A 301 -27.62 34.04 1.58
C SER A 301 -28.10 34.00 0.12
N SER A 302 -27.44 34.74 -0.79
CA SER A 302 -27.76 34.69 -2.22
C SER A 302 -27.25 33.41 -2.91
N SER A 303 -26.28 32.74 -2.30
CA SER A 303 -25.75 31.49 -2.82
C SER A 303 -26.63 30.31 -2.39
N SER A 304 -27.01 29.47 -3.35
CA SER A 304 -27.89 28.31 -3.16
C SER A 304 -27.36 27.25 -2.18
N TYR A 305 -26.10 27.39 -1.74
CA TYR A 305 -25.38 26.46 -0.88
C TYR A 305 -25.32 26.91 0.59
N CYS A 306 -25.81 28.11 0.90
CA CYS A 306 -25.99 28.61 2.26
C CYS A 306 -27.38 28.24 2.77
N ARG A 307 -27.57 27.01 3.23
CA ARG A 307 -28.80 26.63 3.94
C ARG A 307 -28.58 26.73 5.44
N GLN A 308 -29.42 27.54 6.10
CA GLN A 308 -29.54 27.59 7.55
C GLN A 308 -29.84 26.17 8.06
N SER A 309 -29.03 25.71 9.00
CA SER A 309 -29.41 24.62 9.89
C SER A 309 -30.64 25.08 10.69
N GLU A 310 -31.67 24.25 10.77
CA GLU A 310 -32.87 24.48 11.60
C GLU A 310 -32.57 24.51 13.12
N GLN A 311 -31.30 24.29 13.52
CA GLN A 311 -30.85 24.25 14.91
C GLN A 311 -29.85 25.35 15.30
N ASP A 312 -29.45 26.24 14.38
CA ASP A 312 -28.51 27.31 14.70
C ASP A 312 -29.25 28.63 15.01
N GLU A 313 -28.80 29.29 16.08
CA GLU A 313 -29.24 30.63 16.50
C GLU A 313 -29.18 31.67 15.34
N PRO A 314 -29.96 32.76 15.40
CA PRO A 314 -30.22 33.66 14.27
C PRO A 314 -29.03 34.53 13.80
N SER A 315 -27.81 34.23 14.25
CA SER A 315 -26.60 34.98 13.93
C SER A 315 -25.73 34.21 12.92
N CYS A 316 -25.84 34.58 11.64
CA CYS A 316 -24.90 34.24 10.56
C CYS A 316 -24.82 32.75 10.12
N GLY A 317 -25.02 32.47 8.83
CA GLY A 317 -24.90 31.11 8.30
C GLY A 317 -23.45 30.61 8.28
N SER A 318 -23.20 29.40 8.80
CA SER A 318 -21.87 28.79 8.87
C SER A 318 -21.33 28.39 7.49
N ILE A 319 -20.02 28.55 7.30
CA ILE A 319 -19.31 28.03 6.11
C ILE A 319 -19.12 26.53 6.27
N TRP A 320 -19.26 25.78 5.18
CA TRP A 320 -19.04 24.35 5.19
C TRP A 320 -18.29 23.86 3.94
N PHE A 321 -17.59 22.73 4.08
CA PHE A 321 -16.89 22.03 3.01
C PHE A 321 -17.36 20.59 2.94
N LEU A 322 -17.52 20.06 1.72
CA LEU A 322 -17.68 18.64 1.48
C LEU A 322 -16.39 18.08 0.88
N THR A 323 -15.74 17.22 1.66
CA THR A 323 -14.48 16.59 1.27
C THR A 323 -14.71 15.13 0.89
N ALA A 324 -14.13 14.70 -0.23
CA ALA A 324 -14.08 13.31 -0.66
C ALA A 324 -12.63 12.83 -0.59
N SER A 325 -12.32 11.88 0.30
CA SER A 325 -10.97 11.36 0.52
C SER A 325 -10.78 10.05 -0.23
N GLU A 326 -9.71 9.96 -1.02
CA GLU A 326 -9.32 8.67 -1.60
C GLU A 326 -8.83 7.72 -0.51
N PRO A 327 -9.11 6.41 -0.64
CA PRO A 327 -8.54 5.42 0.26
C PRO A 327 -7.02 5.43 0.16
N ALA A 328 -6.36 5.18 1.28
CA ALA A 328 -4.91 5.05 1.29
C ALA A 328 -4.48 3.84 0.46
N SER A 329 -3.83 4.05 -0.69
CA SER A 329 -3.25 2.98 -1.50
C SER A 329 -1.90 2.53 -0.93
N GLY A 330 -1.90 2.09 0.33
CA GLY A 330 -0.72 1.62 1.06
C GLY A 330 -0.46 0.13 0.88
N GLY A 331 -0.40 -0.36 -0.36
CA GLY A 331 0.02 -1.75 -0.60
C GLY A 331 1.45 -1.96 -0.08
N VAL A 332 1.75 -3.11 0.55
CA VAL A 332 3.10 -3.45 1.06
C VAL A 332 4.21 -3.20 0.01
N PHE A 333 3.86 -3.31 -1.28
CA PHE A 333 4.76 -3.17 -2.41
C PHE A 333 4.89 -1.74 -2.97
N SER A 334 4.00 -0.79 -2.62
CA SER A 334 4.09 0.59 -3.13
C SER A 334 5.34 1.32 -2.63
N LYS A 335 5.83 0.98 -1.44
CA LYS A 335 7.09 1.50 -0.86
C LYS A 335 8.34 1.10 -1.65
N PHE A 336 8.28 0.01 -2.41
CA PHE A 336 9.43 -0.47 -3.18
C PHE A 336 9.44 0.06 -4.62
N GLY A 337 8.43 0.83 -5.03
CA GLY A 337 8.31 1.35 -6.41
C GLY A 337 8.19 0.24 -7.47
N LEU A 338 8.03 -1.02 -7.06
CA LEU A 338 7.92 -2.18 -7.93
C LEU A 338 6.46 -2.55 -8.07
N SER A 339 6.00 -2.59 -9.31
CA SER A 339 4.67 -3.12 -9.61
C SER A 339 4.58 -4.60 -9.24
N LEU A 340 3.41 -5.04 -8.80
CA LEU A 340 3.11 -6.45 -8.48
C LEU A 340 3.51 -7.38 -9.64
N ILE A 341 3.34 -6.91 -10.89
CA ILE A 341 3.74 -7.66 -12.08
C ILE A 341 5.24 -7.96 -12.10
N THR A 342 6.09 -7.00 -11.70
CA THR A 342 7.56 -7.15 -11.73
C THR A 342 8.04 -8.14 -10.68
N ILE A 343 7.46 -8.09 -9.49
CA ILE A 343 7.79 -9.05 -8.42
C ILE A 343 7.35 -10.46 -8.83
N TYR A 344 6.16 -10.56 -9.43
CA TYR A 344 5.63 -11.83 -9.91
C TYR A 344 6.45 -12.42 -11.06
N THR A 345 6.91 -11.62 -12.03
CA THR A 345 7.75 -12.13 -13.13
C THR A 345 9.07 -12.67 -12.61
N ILE A 346 9.71 -11.99 -11.65
CA ILE A 346 10.94 -12.49 -11.00
C ILE A 346 10.67 -13.82 -10.31
N PHE A 347 9.59 -13.92 -9.55
CA PHE A 347 9.20 -15.15 -8.85
C PHE A 347 8.97 -16.33 -9.82
N VAL A 348 8.23 -16.11 -10.91
CA VAL A 348 7.98 -17.15 -11.92
C VAL A 348 9.26 -17.57 -12.63
N LEU A 349 10.15 -16.62 -12.97
CA LEU A 349 11.44 -16.94 -13.57
C LEU A 349 12.33 -17.75 -12.62
N TYR A 350 12.31 -17.43 -11.32
CA TYR A 350 13.03 -18.18 -10.30
C TYR A 350 12.53 -19.63 -10.22
N ILE A 351 11.21 -19.84 -10.11
CA ILE A 351 10.61 -21.19 -10.11
C ILE A 351 10.95 -21.94 -11.38
N GLY A 352 10.84 -21.29 -12.55
CA GLY A 352 11.20 -21.90 -13.83
C GLY A 352 12.66 -22.35 -13.86
N ARG A 353 13.57 -21.58 -13.25
CA ARG A 353 14.98 -21.95 -13.14
C ARG A 353 15.21 -23.13 -12.21
N VAL A 354 14.51 -23.19 -11.07
CA VAL A 354 14.58 -24.31 -10.11
C VAL A 354 14.04 -25.60 -10.76
N VAL A 355 12.87 -25.54 -11.39
CA VAL A 355 12.27 -26.68 -12.10
C VAL A 355 13.18 -27.15 -13.23
N ARG A 356 13.80 -26.22 -13.98
CA ARG A 356 14.79 -26.57 -14.99
C ARG A 356 15.99 -27.27 -14.37
N ALA A 357 16.56 -26.74 -13.29
CA ALA A 357 17.71 -27.32 -12.62
C ALA A 357 17.42 -28.73 -12.08
N ALA A 358 16.24 -28.96 -11.51
CA ALA A 358 15.83 -30.28 -11.02
C ALA A 358 15.72 -31.34 -12.12
N ASN A 359 15.39 -30.95 -13.35
CA ASN A 359 15.23 -31.86 -14.50
C ASN A 359 16.44 -31.87 -15.45
N SER A 360 17.38 -30.93 -15.28
CA SER A 360 18.54 -30.76 -16.17
C SER A 360 19.78 -31.30 -15.47
N GLY A 361 20.15 -32.54 -15.75
CA GLY A 361 21.36 -33.16 -15.19
C GLY A 361 21.34 -34.69 -15.23
N ASP A 362 20.16 -35.30 -15.27
CA ASP A 362 19.97 -36.75 -15.11
C ASP A 362 20.80 -37.61 -16.08
N VAL A 363 21.03 -37.14 -17.31
CA VAL A 363 21.78 -37.88 -18.32
C VAL A 363 23.24 -38.11 -17.90
N VAL A 364 23.89 -37.10 -17.30
CA VAL A 364 25.29 -37.21 -16.88
C VAL A 364 25.43 -38.18 -15.71
N TYR A 365 24.45 -38.19 -14.81
CA TYR A 365 24.46 -39.03 -13.62
C TYR A 365 23.92 -40.44 -13.85
N THR A 366 23.40 -40.76 -15.04
CA THR A 366 22.75 -42.06 -15.33
C THR A 366 23.66 -43.26 -15.04
N ILE A 367 24.97 -43.13 -15.27
CA ILE A 367 25.97 -44.18 -14.98
C ILE A 367 25.95 -44.57 -13.49
N TYR A 368 25.71 -43.59 -12.61
CA TYR A 368 25.74 -43.78 -11.16
C TYR A 368 24.35 -44.04 -10.56
N THR A 369 23.27 -43.57 -11.20
CA THR A 369 21.90 -43.66 -10.68
C THR A 369 21.13 -44.90 -11.18
N GLU A 370 21.45 -45.42 -12.36
CA GLU A 370 20.75 -46.56 -12.98
C GLU A 370 21.55 -47.87 -12.91
N LEU A 371 22.19 -48.15 -11.77
CA LEU A 371 22.89 -49.42 -11.51
C LEU A 371 21.91 -50.60 -11.47
N ARG A 372 22.29 -51.75 -12.03
CA ARG A 372 21.39 -52.93 -12.10
C ARG A 372 21.20 -53.59 -10.74
N ASP A 373 22.29 -53.78 -10.01
CA ASP A 373 22.30 -54.19 -8.61
C ASP A 373 23.26 -53.31 -7.80
N THR A 374 22.92 -53.09 -6.53
CA THR A 374 23.67 -52.23 -5.61
C THR A 374 24.13 -52.94 -4.34
N SER A 375 23.83 -54.23 -4.17
CA SER A 375 24.10 -55.01 -2.96
C SER A 375 25.56 -54.95 -2.49
N LYS A 376 26.52 -55.26 -3.37
CA LYS A 376 27.96 -55.27 -3.06
C LYS A 376 28.49 -53.87 -2.72
N LEU A 377 28.07 -52.86 -3.49
CA LEU A 377 28.44 -51.46 -3.26
C LEU A 377 27.85 -50.91 -1.96
N TRP A 378 26.62 -51.31 -1.65
CA TRP A 378 25.94 -50.98 -0.41
C TRP A 378 26.65 -51.57 0.80
N THR A 379 27.01 -52.86 0.74
CA THR A 379 27.80 -53.52 1.79
C THR A 379 29.13 -52.81 1.99
N LEU A 380 29.88 -52.55 0.91
CA LEU A 380 31.15 -51.81 0.98
C LEU A 380 30.99 -50.43 1.62
N SER A 381 29.95 -49.69 1.26
CA SER A 381 29.66 -48.39 1.88
C SER A 381 29.30 -48.53 3.36
N ASN A 382 28.57 -49.57 3.75
CA ASN A 382 28.21 -49.84 5.14
C ASN A 382 29.42 -50.33 5.97
N ASP A 383 30.37 -51.01 5.33
CA ASP A 383 31.61 -51.45 5.97
C ASP A 383 32.50 -50.25 6.34
N VAL A 384 32.49 -49.16 5.55
CA VAL A 384 33.13 -47.89 5.92
C VAL A 384 32.53 -47.32 7.21
N TYR A 385 31.19 -47.30 7.33
CA TYR A 385 30.52 -46.87 8.57
C TYR A 385 30.83 -47.80 9.74
N THR A 386 30.95 -49.11 9.49
CA THR A 386 31.25 -50.11 10.51
C THR A 386 32.67 -49.96 11.04
N ALA A 387 33.66 -49.78 10.15
CA ALA A 387 35.05 -49.50 10.51
C ALA A 387 35.16 -48.23 11.37
N ARG A 388 34.44 -47.17 10.99
CA ARG A 388 34.34 -45.93 11.75
C ARG A 388 33.75 -46.14 13.15
N ASN A 389 32.65 -46.87 13.26
CA ASN A 389 32.01 -47.15 14.55
C ASN A 389 32.90 -47.98 15.49
N HIS A 390 33.75 -48.83 14.94
CA HIS A 390 34.75 -49.59 15.69
C HIS A 390 36.02 -48.80 16.00
N GLY A 391 36.18 -47.59 15.43
CA GLY A 391 37.37 -46.76 15.59
C GLY A 391 38.59 -47.29 14.82
N ASP A 392 38.40 -48.20 13.85
CA ASP A 392 39.47 -48.69 12.98
C ASP A 392 39.66 -47.73 11.81
N LEU A 393 40.39 -46.67 12.11
CA LEU A 393 40.65 -45.54 11.22
C LEU A 393 41.47 -45.89 9.97
N MET A 394 42.34 -46.90 10.08
CA MET A 394 43.16 -47.36 8.94
C MET A 394 42.28 -48.14 7.95
N LEU A 395 41.43 -49.02 8.47
CA LEU A 395 40.46 -49.74 7.66
C LEU A 395 39.42 -48.80 7.03
N GLU A 396 38.97 -47.77 7.76
CA GLU A 396 38.09 -46.73 7.21
C GLU A 396 38.70 -46.05 5.97
N GLU A 397 39.98 -45.67 6.04
CA GLU A 397 40.68 -44.99 4.94
C GLU A 397 40.91 -45.92 3.74
N GLU A 398 41.25 -47.19 3.99
CA GLU A 398 41.44 -48.20 2.94
C GLU A 398 40.13 -48.50 2.20
N LEU A 399 39.03 -48.74 2.94
CA LEU A 399 37.71 -49.01 2.37
C LEU A 399 37.17 -47.79 1.60
N TYR A 400 37.37 -46.59 2.13
CA TYR A 400 36.99 -45.36 1.42
C TYR A 400 37.78 -45.18 0.12
N SER A 401 39.09 -45.43 0.14
CA SER A 401 39.94 -45.34 -1.06
C SER A 401 39.50 -46.33 -2.13
N MET A 402 39.23 -47.59 -1.73
CA MET A 402 38.69 -48.62 -2.61
C MET A 402 37.34 -48.20 -3.23
N LEU A 403 36.43 -47.66 -2.41
CA LEU A 403 35.13 -47.17 -2.88
C LEU A 403 35.29 -46.07 -3.94
N ILE A 404 36.21 -45.12 -3.73
CA ILE A 404 36.47 -44.04 -4.69
C ILE A 404 37.05 -44.57 -6.00
N ASP A 405 37.97 -45.54 -5.95
CA ASP A 405 38.56 -46.12 -7.16
C ASP A 405 37.54 -46.86 -8.03
N ILE A 406 36.55 -47.51 -7.39
CA ILE A 406 35.40 -48.11 -8.08
C ILE A 406 34.56 -47.02 -8.77
N PHE A 407 34.18 -45.96 -8.06
CA PHE A 407 33.39 -44.87 -8.63
C PHE A 407 34.14 -44.03 -9.69
N ARG A 408 35.48 -44.10 -9.71
CA ARG A 408 36.34 -43.46 -10.72
C ARG A 408 36.35 -44.23 -12.04
N SER A 409 36.06 -45.53 -12.04
CA SER A 409 36.12 -46.39 -13.23
C SER A 409 34.73 -46.97 -13.56
N PRO A 410 34.01 -46.46 -14.58
CA PRO A 410 32.65 -46.90 -14.88
C PRO A 410 32.59 -48.38 -15.28
N GLU A 411 33.66 -48.94 -15.83
CA GLU A 411 33.74 -50.35 -16.20
C GLU A 411 33.71 -51.28 -14.98
N THR A 412 34.47 -50.95 -13.92
CA THR A 412 34.48 -51.77 -12.70
C THR A 412 33.15 -51.63 -11.95
N LEU A 413 32.58 -50.41 -11.92
CA LEU A 413 31.27 -50.14 -11.35
C LEU A 413 30.17 -50.97 -12.05
N MET A 414 30.21 -51.03 -13.39
CA MET A 414 29.27 -51.83 -14.17
C MET A 414 29.43 -53.33 -13.91
N GLN A 415 30.66 -53.85 -13.90
CA GLN A 415 30.94 -55.26 -13.60
C GLN A 415 30.37 -55.64 -12.23
N LEU A 416 30.70 -54.85 -11.19
CA LEU A 416 30.26 -55.09 -9.82
C LEU A 416 28.73 -55.03 -9.67
N SER A 417 28.06 -54.21 -10.47
CA SER A 417 26.59 -54.11 -10.51
C SER A 417 25.88 -55.20 -11.33
N SER A 418 26.62 -56.00 -12.11
CA SER A 418 26.06 -56.94 -13.08
C SER A 418 26.08 -58.41 -12.65
N ASP A 419 26.92 -58.75 -11.67
CA ASP A 419 27.38 -60.12 -11.38
C ASP A 419 26.38 -61.04 -10.65
N ASP A 420 25.15 -60.62 -10.36
CA ASP A 420 24.21 -61.43 -9.55
C ASP A 420 23.43 -62.50 -10.35
N ASN A 421 23.85 -62.78 -11.59
CA ASN A 421 23.18 -63.75 -12.48
C ASN A 421 23.89 -65.12 -12.56
N SER A 422 24.98 -65.34 -11.82
CA SER A 422 25.64 -66.66 -11.75
C SER A 422 24.99 -67.62 -10.77
N ASP A 423 24.30 -67.12 -9.73
CA ASP A 423 23.88 -67.98 -8.62
C ASP A 423 22.40 -68.37 -8.69
N VAL A 424 21.58 -67.65 -9.46
CA VAL A 424 20.12 -67.95 -9.62
C VAL A 424 19.84 -69.00 -10.71
N ASN A 425 20.78 -69.24 -11.63
CA ASN A 425 20.65 -70.27 -12.68
C ASN A 425 21.31 -71.61 -12.29
N ALA A 426 21.88 -71.72 -11.09
CA ALA A 426 22.45 -72.98 -10.57
C ALA A 426 21.45 -73.80 -9.74
N GLU A 427 20.29 -73.23 -9.37
CA GLU A 427 19.23 -73.92 -8.60
C GLU A 427 17.85 -73.87 -9.29
N ARG A 428 17.80 -73.90 -10.64
CA ARG A 428 16.53 -74.02 -11.36
C ARG A 428 16.48 -75.16 -12.36
#